data_AF-A0A2K0TQX0-F1
#
_entry.id   AF-A0A2K0TQX0-F1
#
_cell.length_a   1.000
_cell.length_b   1.000
_cell.length_c   1.000
_cell.angle_alpha   90.00
_cell.angle_beta   90.00
_cell.angle_gamma   90.00
#
_symmetry.space_group_name_H-M   'P 1'
#
loop_
_entity.id
_entity.type
_entity.pdbx_description
1 polymer ?
#
loop_
_entity_poly.entity_id
_entity_poly.type
_entity_poly.pdbx_seq_one_letter_code
_entity_poly.pdbx_strand_id
1 'polypeptide(L)'
;MVYGPVAHAVSGVNALNTSARDIYRLINGSEKAVPDTSFWAFADVRDVAEAHVLAFEKPQAAGQRYLIANSAYSYQLICDIIRNKFPELQNKTPKGDTGAALPPVYKVDTTKAVTELGIKFRPLQDTIMDMVNSLLALQK
;
A
#
# COMPACT_ATOMS: atom_id res chain seq x y z
N MET A 1 -0.78 5.95 4.22
CA MET A 1 0.54 5.59 3.63
C MET A 1 0.36 5.35 2.13
N VAL A 2 1.42 5.56 1.32
CA VAL A 2 1.39 5.30 -0.13
C VAL A 2 2.30 4.09 -0.42
N TYR A 3 1.73 3.02 -0.96
CA TYR A 3 2.39 1.74 -1.22
C TYR A 3 2.39 1.40 -2.71
N GLY A 4 3.19 0.42 -3.09
CA GLY A 4 3.30 -0.06 -4.46
C GLY A 4 4.77 -0.24 -4.88
N PRO A 5 5.03 -0.65 -6.13
CA PRO A 5 6.37 -0.90 -6.63
C PRO A 5 7.34 0.25 -6.40
N VAL A 6 8.58 -0.08 -6.05
CA VAL A 6 9.66 0.89 -5.87
C VAL A 6 10.19 1.31 -7.24
N ALA A 7 9.49 2.26 -7.87
CA ALA A 7 9.84 2.76 -9.20
C ALA A 7 10.93 3.86 -9.19
N HIS A 8 11.22 4.45 -8.03
CA HIS A 8 12.27 5.46 -7.90
C HIS A 8 13.64 4.80 -7.79
N ALA A 9 14.68 5.48 -8.29
CA ALA A 9 16.05 5.01 -8.19
C ALA A 9 16.46 4.88 -6.71
N VAL A 10 16.68 3.65 -6.27
CA VAL A 10 17.22 3.32 -4.95
C VAL A 10 18.49 2.50 -5.13
N SER A 11 19.56 2.88 -4.44
CA SER A 11 20.85 2.17 -4.50
C SER A 11 20.84 0.83 -3.75
N GLY A 12 19.75 0.53 -3.05
CA GLY A 12 19.55 -0.70 -2.29
C GLY A 12 18.59 -0.47 -1.12
N VAL A 13 18.40 -1.52 -0.31
CA VAL A 13 17.43 -1.53 0.81
C VAL A 13 17.68 -0.46 1.89
N ASN A 14 18.90 0.05 1.99
CA ASN A 14 19.25 1.12 2.94
C ASN A 14 18.73 2.50 2.50
N ALA A 15 18.49 2.69 1.20
CA ALA A 15 18.01 3.94 0.62
C ALA A 15 16.48 3.99 0.44
N LEU A 16 15.74 3.03 1.01
CA LEU A 16 14.28 3.01 0.94
C LEU A 16 13.66 4.22 1.65
N ASN A 17 12.63 4.80 1.02
CA ASN A 17 11.78 5.80 1.67
C ASN A 17 10.94 5.19 2.81
N THR A 18 10.20 6.02 3.55
CA THR A 18 9.42 5.60 4.71
C THR A 18 8.42 4.49 4.39
N SER A 19 7.61 4.62 3.33
CA SER A 19 6.61 3.61 2.98
C SER A 19 7.23 2.29 2.53
N ALA A 20 8.30 2.35 1.75
CA ALA A 20 9.02 1.17 1.29
C ALA A 20 9.68 0.42 2.46
N ARG A 21 10.28 1.18 3.39
CA ARG A 21 10.86 0.61 4.61
C ARG A 21 9.81 -0.03 5.51
N ASP A 22 8.60 0.54 5.55
CA ASP A 22 7.50 0.02 6.37
C ASP A 22 7.02 -1.37 5.93
N ILE A 23 6.94 -1.65 4.62
CA ILE A 23 6.68 -3.01 4.15
C ILE A 23 7.93 -3.89 4.24
N TYR A 24 9.11 -3.33 3.99
CA TYR A 24 10.36 -4.09 4.04
C TYR A 24 10.63 -4.71 5.42
N ARG A 25 10.36 -3.99 6.52
CA ARG A 25 10.52 -4.52 7.89
C ARG A 25 9.64 -5.74 8.18
N LEU A 26 8.53 -5.90 7.47
CA LEU A 26 7.63 -7.05 7.59
C LEU A 26 8.16 -8.28 6.85
N ILE A 27 9.08 -8.12 5.90
CA ILE A 27 9.58 -9.24 5.06
C ILE A 27 11.05 -9.59 5.28
N ASN A 28 11.82 -8.71 5.93
CA ASN A 28 13.24 -8.94 6.20
C ASN A 28 13.50 -9.74 7.50
N GLY A 29 12.46 -10.01 8.29
CA GLY A 29 12.54 -10.75 9.55
C GLY A 29 12.93 -9.91 10.78
N SER A 30 13.07 -8.59 10.64
CA SER A 30 13.34 -7.70 11.80
C SER A 30 12.11 -7.53 12.67
N GLU A 31 10.92 -7.48 12.06
CA GLU A 31 9.67 -7.35 12.80
C GLU A 31 9.22 -8.70 13.37
N LYS A 32 8.85 -8.74 14.65
CA LYS A 32 8.49 -10.00 15.35
C LYS A 32 7.00 -10.10 15.69
N ALA A 33 6.32 -8.97 15.79
CA ALA A 33 4.89 -8.87 16.05
C ALA A 33 4.23 -8.02 14.98
N VAL A 34 2.95 -8.26 14.72
CA VAL A 34 2.19 -7.40 13.79
C VAL A 34 2.10 -5.99 14.41
N PRO A 35 2.53 -4.93 13.71
CA PRO A 35 2.47 -3.58 14.26
C PRO A 35 1.03 -3.08 14.47
N ASP A 36 0.85 -2.15 15.41
CA ASP A 36 -0.43 -1.47 15.62
C ASP A 36 -0.81 -0.62 14.40
N THR A 37 -2.09 -0.69 14.02
CA THR A 37 -2.62 0.11 12.91
C THR A 37 -3.23 1.40 13.45
N SER A 38 -2.56 2.54 13.22
CA SER A 38 -3.07 3.87 13.62
C SER A 38 -3.85 4.58 12.50
N PHE A 39 -3.61 4.21 11.24
CA PHE A 39 -4.26 4.80 10.07
C PHE A 39 -4.82 3.68 9.18
N TRP A 40 -6.11 3.74 8.90
CA TRP A 40 -6.89 2.63 8.29
C TRP A 40 -7.14 2.81 6.79
N ALA A 41 -6.35 3.66 6.15
CA ALA A 41 -6.41 3.96 4.72
C ALA A 41 -5.01 3.97 4.09
N PHE A 42 -4.96 3.59 2.82
CA PHE A 42 -3.73 3.56 2.02
C PHE A 42 -4.01 4.09 0.60
N ALA A 43 -2.96 4.31 -0.19
CA ALA A 43 -3.08 4.53 -1.62
C ALA A 43 -2.03 3.71 -2.36
N ASP A 44 -2.34 3.22 -3.56
CA ASP A 44 -1.33 2.71 -4.49
C ASP A 44 -0.63 3.89 -5.16
N VAL A 45 0.71 3.86 -5.25
CA VAL A 45 1.54 4.90 -5.85
C VAL A 45 1.19 5.15 -7.32
N ARG A 46 0.72 4.11 -8.03
CA ARG A 46 0.29 4.19 -9.42
C ARG A 46 -1.05 4.90 -9.54
N ASP A 47 -1.98 4.66 -8.61
CA ASP A 47 -3.25 5.40 -8.53
C ASP A 47 -2.99 6.88 -8.25
N VAL A 48 -2.04 7.18 -7.37
CA VAL A 48 -1.61 8.55 -7.09
C VAL A 48 -0.99 9.20 -8.34
N ALA A 49 -0.09 8.51 -9.05
CA ALA A 49 0.52 9.05 -10.25
C ALA A 49 -0.52 9.31 -11.36
N GLU A 50 -1.41 8.35 -11.60
CA GLU A 50 -2.52 8.47 -12.55
C GLU A 50 -3.44 9.65 -12.18
N ALA A 51 -3.75 9.82 -10.89
CA ALA A 51 -4.56 10.95 -10.43
C ALA A 51 -3.93 12.31 -10.74
N HIS A 52 -2.60 12.44 -10.61
CA HIS A 52 -1.91 13.69 -10.93
C HIS A 52 -2.03 14.03 -12.42
N VAL A 53 -1.87 13.05 -13.29
CA VAL A 53 -2.01 13.24 -14.75
C VAL A 53 -3.46 13.63 -15.08
N LEU A 54 -4.44 12.87 -14.58
CA LEU A 54 -5.85 13.13 -14.85
C LEU A 54 -6.32 14.48 -14.30
N ALA A 55 -5.81 14.91 -13.15
CA ALA A 55 -6.13 16.23 -12.60
C ALA A 55 -5.59 17.38 -13.44
N PHE A 56 -4.49 17.16 -14.17
CA PHE A 56 -3.96 18.13 -15.13
C PHE A 56 -4.76 18.12 -16.45
N GLU A 57 -5.10 16.93 -16.96
CA GLU A 57 -5.75 16.77 -18.27
C GLU A 57 -7.24 17.15 -18.28
N LYS A 58 -7.94 16.97 -17.16
CA LYS A 58 -9.39 17.14 -17.09
C LYS A 58 -9.77 18.56 -16.68
N PRO A 59 -10.45 19.35 -17.53
CA PRO A 59 -10.82 20.72 -17.19
C PRO A 59 -11.66 20.83 -15.91
N GLN A 60 -12.55 19.86 -15.65
CA GLN A 60 -13.37 19.84 -14.43
C GLN A 60 -12.56 19.66 -13.13
N ALA A 61 -11.31 19.22 -13.23
CA ALA A 61 -10.41 19.08 -12.08
C ALA A 61 -9.78 20.41 -11.63
N ALA A 62 -9.89 21.46 -12.44
CA ALA A 62 -9.37 22.78 -12.09
C ALA A 62 -10.00 23.32 -10.79
N GLY A 63 -9.15 23.73 -9.85
CA GLY A 63 -9.56 24.24 -8.54
C GLY A 63 -10.18 23.19 -7.61
N GLN A 64 -10.16 21.90 -7.97
CA GLN A 64 -10.72 20.83 -7.17
C GLN A 64 -9.68 20.16 -6.27
N ARG A 65 -10.19 19.46 -5.24
CA ARG A 65 -9.41 18.57 -4.37
C ARG A 65 -9.97 17.17 -4.49
N TYR A 66 -9.07 16.19 -4.66
CA TYR A 66 -9.41 14.78 -4.78
C TYR A 66 -8.71 13.98 -3.70
N LEU A 67 -9.48 13.15 -2.98
CA LEU A 67 -8.93 12.18 -2.04
C LEU A 67 -8.58 10.91 -2.80
N ILE A 68 -7.28 10.61 -2.88
CA ILE A 68 -6.75 9.41 -3.52
C ILE A 68 -6.36 8.43 -2.42
N ALA A 69 -7.29 7.54 -2.07
CA ALA A 69 -7.11 6.57 -1.02
C ALA A 69 -8.11 5.41 -1.18
N ASN A 70 -7.77 4.28 -0.57
CA ASN A 70 -8.64 3.14 -0.40
C ASN A 70 -8.78 2.82 1.10
N SER A 71 -9.93 2.26 1.47
CA SER A 71 -10.22 1.81 2.84
C SER A 71 -9.77 0.36 3.03
N ALA A 72 -10.04 -0.20 4.21
CA ALA A 72 -9.78 -1.60 4.55
C ALA A 72 -8.28 -1.97 4.61
N TYR A 73 -7.54 -1.18 5.38
CA TYR A 73 -6.12 -1.39 5.65
C TYR A 73 -5.88 -1.78 7.11
N SER A 74 -5.06 -2.80 7.34
CA SER A 74 -4.38 -3.04 8.62
C SER A 74 -3.07 -3.77 8.40
N TYR A 75 -2.13 -3.64 9.35
CA TYR A 75 -0.90 -4.42 9.29
C TYR A 75 -1.14 -5.92 9.40
N GLN A 76 -2.18 -6.36 10.12
CA GLN A 76 -2.58 -7.77 10.16
C GLN A 76 -2.96 -8.26 8.77
N LEU A 77 -3.79 -7.50 8.06
CA LEU A 77 -4.22 -7.85 6.71
C LEU A 77 -3.03 -7.88 5.72
N ILE A 78 -2.09 -6.94 5.85
CA ILE A 78 -0.84 -6.97 5.07
C ILE A 78 -0.03 -8.24 5.37
N CYS A 79 0.18 -8.57 6.65
CA CYS A 79 0.93 -9.76 7.03
C CYS A 79 0.26 -11.03 6.51
N ASP A 80 -1.07 -11.12 6.58
CA ASP A 80 -1.84 -12.25 6.05
C ASP A 80 -1.69 -12.37 4.52
N ILE A 81 -1.77 -11.24 3.79
CA ILE A 81 -1.52 -11.20 2.34
C ILE A 81 -0.12 -11.72 2.03
N ILE A 82 0.91 -11.21 2.71
CA ILE A 82 2.30 -11.59 2.46
C ILE A 82 2.51 -13.08 2.73
N ARG A 83 2.06 -13.58 3.89
CA ARG A 83 2.23 -14.99 4.28
C ARG A 83 1.50 -15.95 3.35
N ASN A 84 0.34 -15.56 2.81
CA ASN A 84 -0.44 -16.36 1.89
C ASN A 84 0.19 -16.38 0.48
N LYS A 85 0.66 -15.24 -0.01
CA LYS A 85 1.14 -15.07 -1.39
C LYS A 85 2.63 -15.35 -1.59
N PHE A 86 3.43 -15.30 -0.52
CA PHE A 86 4.88 -15.51 -0.54
C PHE A 86 5.30 -16.56 0.50
N PRO A 87 5.20 -17.87 0.18
CA PRO A 87 5.55 -18.96 1.09
C PRO A 87 6.97 -18.84 1.69
N GLU A 88 7.93 -18.34 0.91
CA GLU A 88 9.31 -18.12 1.31
C GLU A 88 9.49 -17.03 2.38
N LEU A 89 8.49 -16.15 2.55
CA LEU A 89 8.49 -15.08 3.55
C LEU A 89 7.71 -15.43 4.81
N GLN A 90 7.07 -16.60 4.89
CA GLN A 90 6.26 -16.98 6.05
C GLN A 90 7.04 -16.97 7.37
N ASN A 91 8.32 -17.35 7.36
CA ASN A 91 9.13 -17.36 8.59
C ASN A 91 9.68 -15.98 8.96
N LYS A 92 9.63 -15.01 8.03
CA LYS A 92 10.11 -13.63 8.24
C LYS A 92 8.98 -12.66 8.55
N THR A 93 7.75 -13.00 8.19
CA THR A 93 6.58 -12.13 8.34
C THR A 93 5.82 -12.47 9.63
N PRO A 94 5.56 -11.51 10.53
CA PRO A 94 4.76 -11.75 11.72
C PRO A 94 3.41 -12.42 11.40
N LYS A 95 3.00 -13.41 12.22
CA LYS A 95 1.73 -14.13 12.00
C LYS A 95 0.52 -13.36 12.58
N GLY A 96 0.65 -12.86 13.80
CA GLY A 96 -0.44 -12.19 14.52
C GLY A 96 -1.70 -13.06 14.63
N ASP A 97 -2.86 -12.40 14.57
CA ASP A 97 -4.19 -13.01 14.58
C ASP A 97 -4.74 -13.12 13.15
N THR A 98 -4.40 -14.22 12.48
CA THR A 98 -4.72 -14.44 11.06
C THR A 98 -6.22 -14.36 10.79
N GLY A 99 -6.62 -13.49 9.86
CA GLY A 99 -8.03 -13.29 9.51
C GLY A 99 -8.81 -12.43 10.50
N ALA A 100 -8.14 -11.72 11.41
CA ALA A 100 -8.79 -10.77 12.30
C ALA A 100 -9.62 -9.75 11.50
N ALA A 101 -10.87 -9.58 11.93
CA ALA A 101 -11.76 -8.57 11.35
C ALA A 101 -11.21 -7.16 11.63
N LEU A 102 -11.44 -6.24 10.69
CA LEU A 102 -11.14 -4.83 10.93
C LEU A 102 -12.07 -4.29 12.03
N PRO A 103 -11.55 -3.60 13.05
CA PRO A 103 -12.38 -2.93 14.05
C PRO A 103 -13.24 -1.84 13.39
N PRO A 104 -14.28 -1.32 14.08
CA PRO A 104 -15.06 -0.20 13.58
C PRO A 104 -14.19 1.05 13.44
N VAL A 105 -13.80 1.36 12.21
CA VAL A 105 -12.90 2.46 11.85
C VAL A 105 -13.56 3.34 10.79
N TYR A 106 -13.00 4.54 10.61
CA TYR A 106 -13.49 5.45 9.58
C TYR A 106 -13.34 4.83 8.18
N LYS A 107 -14.19 5.27 7.26
CA LYS A 107 -14.07 4.98 5.83
C LYS A 107 -13.77 6.27 5.09
N VAL A 108 -13.01 6.17 4.01
CA VAL A 108 -12.76 7.31 3.11
C VAL A 108 -13.82 7.35 2.02
N ASP A 109 -14.37 8.53 1.74
CA ASP A 109 -15.20 8.76 0.58
C ASP A 109 -14.32 9.25 -0.58
N THR A 110 -14.12 8.38 -1.57
CA THR A 110 -13.36 8.69 -2.79
C THR A 110 -14.25 8.74 -4.03
N THR A 111 -15.58 8.81 -3.84
CA THR A 111 -16.57 8.83 -4.93
C THR A 111 -16.25 9.92 -5.94
N LYS A 112 -15.87 11.12 -5.47
CA LYS A 112 -15.52 12.25 -6.35
C LYS A 112 -14.34 11.94 -7.28
N ALA A 113 -13.30 11.28 -6.78
CA ALA A 113 -12.15 10.88 -7.60
C ALA A 113 -12.55 9.81 -8.63
N VAL A 114 -13.40 8.86 -8.24
CA VAL A 114 -13.93 7.84 -9.16
C VAL A 114 -14.79 8.47 -10.26
N THR A 115 -15.69 9.38 -9.91
CA THR A 115 -16.66 9.94 -10.87
C THR A 115 -16.05 10.99 -11.79
N GLU A 116 -15.26 11.92 -11.26
CA GLU A 116 -14.74 13.05 -12.04
C GLU A 116 -13.41 12.72 -12.72
N LEU A 117 -12.49 12.04 -12.01
CA LEU A 117 -11.21 11.61 -12.58
C LEU A 117 -11.32 10.27 -13.30
N GLY A 118 -12.28 9.40 -12.97
CA GLY A 118 -12.41 8.08 -13.61
C GLY A 118 -11.44 7.04 -13.06
N ILE A 119 -10.83 7.31 -11.90
CA ILE A 119 -9.82 6.44 -11.29
C ILE A 119 -10.44 5.12 -10.86
N LYS A 120 -9.71 4.03 -11.10
CA LYS A 120 -10.01 2.69 -10.59
C LYS A 120 -8.95 2.32 -9.57
N PHE A 121 -9.31 2.40 -8.29
CA PHE A 121 -8.38 2.11 -7.20
C PHE A 121 -7.96 0.64 -7.19
N ARG A 122 -6.65 0.43 -7.03
CA ARG A 122 -6.08 -0.92 -6.90
C ARG A 122 -6.43 -1.51 -5.53
N PRO A 123 -6.76 -2.82 -5.47
CA PRO A 123 -6.93 -3.52 -4.21
C PRO A 123 -5.65 -3.55 -3.38
N LEU A 124 -5.79 -3.67 -2.05
CA LEU A 124 -4.65 -3.77 -1.14
C LEU A 124 -3.76 -4.97 -1.48
N GLN A 125 -4.36 -6.12 -1.81
CA GLN A 125 -3.62 -7.34 -2.14
C GLN A 125 -2.66 -7.11 -3.30
N ASP A 126 -3.14 -6.54 -4.40
CA ASP A 126 -2.32 -6.32 -5.61
C ASP A 126 -1.23 -5.29 -5.33
N THR A 127 -1.57 -4.22 -4.60
CA THR A 127 -0.62 -3.18 -4.17
C THR A 127 0.55 -3.77 -3.37
N ILE A 128 0.24 -4.60 -2.36
CA ILE A 128 1.23 -5.22 -1.49
C ILE A 128 2.04 -6.29 -2.23
N MET A 129 1.39 -7.12 -3.05
CA MET A 129 2.08 -8.14 -3.84
C MET A 129 3.12 -7.52 -4.78
N ASP A 130 2.74 -6.50 -5.53
CA ASP A 130 3.63 -5.83 -6.47
C ASP A 130 4.79 -5.12 -5.76
N MET A 131 4.51 -4.54 -4.59
CA MET A 131 5.52 -3.91 -3.75
C MET A 131 6.53 -4.90 -3.18
N VAL A 132 6.07 -6.05 -2.65
CA VAL A 132 6.94 -7.10 -2.12
C VAL A 132 7.82 -7.69 -3.22
N ASN A 133 7.26 -7.97 -4.39
CA ASN A 133 8.03 -8.42 -5.56
C ASN A 133 9.15 -7.42 -5.91
N SER A 134 8.83 -6.13 -5.93
CA SER A 134 9.81 -5.07 -6.18
C SER A 134 10.91 -5.03 -5.11
N LEU A 135 10.55 -5.16 -3.83
CA LEU A 135 11.52 -5.21 -2.72
C LEU A 135 12.41 -6.45 -2.75
N LEU A 136 11.89 -7.61 -3.16
CA LEU A 136 12.68 -8.84 -3.33
C LEU A 136 13.66 -8.73 -4.50
N ALA A 137 13.27 -8.06 -5.58
CA ALA A 137 14.17 -7.80 -6.71
C ALA A 137 15.36 -6.91 -6.31
N LEU A 138 15.18 -5.99 -5.36
CA LEU A 138 16.24 -5.11 -4.83
C LEU A 138 17.21 -5.81 -3.86
N GLN A 139 16.92 -7.05 -3.42
CA GLN A 139 17.81 -7.83 -2.56
C GLN A 139 18.80 -8.70 -3.34
N LYS A 140 18.59 -8.85 -4.66
CA LYS A 140 19.46 -9.62 -5.56
C LYS A 140 20.60 -8.76 -6.08
#